data_AF-A0A7W4I6D4-F1
#
_entry.id   AF-A0A7W4I6D4-F1
#
_cell.length_a   1.000
_cell.length_b   1.000
_cell.length_c   1.000
_cell.angle_alpha   90.00
_cell.angle_beta   90.00
_cell.angle_gamma   90.00
#
_symmetry.space_group_name_H-M   'P 1'
#
loop_
_entity.id
_entity.type
_entity.pdbx_description
1 polymer ?
#
loop_
_entity_poly.entity_id
_entity_poly.type
_entity_poly.pdbx_seq_one_letter_code
_entity_poly.pdbx_strand_id
1 'polypeptide(L)'
;MTAMRWGLIGATIIGREWMIRAIRDAGGTITSVYSTDAERGRRYAREFDIPDSTTDLDTLLQNVDAVYISTTNDRHHAECLAAARAGRHVLCEKPLATRYQDAVEMVAACEAAGVVMATNHHLRNAATHRAIRDVVAGGRIGRPLAARIVHGGALPAHLHGWRLKDVSAGAGAILDLTVHDSDLLRFALDDEPRTAMTLAQNGGLAQPGIEDAAMSTIAFGSGLIAQIYESFTTPFLRTSFEVHGTAGSVIAQDCMSQTPGGTVTLRTEAGEESLPLEQEDYYQRGVRAFHAAIAGQGRPVATGADGLVSLAVALAARRSAETGKAEPVMP
;
A
#
# COMPACT_ATOMS: atom_id res chain seq x y z
N MET A 1 -7.17 -17.94 23.42
CA MET A 1 -6.66 -16.56 23.35
C MET A 1 -7.85 -15.65 23.13
N THR A 2 -7.94 -14.54 23.86
CA THR A 2 -8.98 -13.53 23.63
C THR A 2 -8.82 -12.93 22.24
N ALA A 3 -9.92 -12.70 21.52
CA ALA A 3 -9.89 -12.07 20.20
C ALA A 3 -9.25 -10.66 20.30
N MET A 4 -8.39 -10.31 19.34
CA MET A 4 -7.74 -9.00 19.30
C MET A 4 -8.77 -7.89 19.07
N ARG A 5 -8.78 -6.86 19.91
CA ARG A 5 -9.71 -5.74 19.82
C ARG A 5 -9.13 -4.65 18.93
N TRP A 6 -9.88 -4.30 17.90
CA TRP A 6 -9.52 -3.30 16.90
C TRP A 6 -10.32 -2.02 17.06
N GLY A 7 -9.64 -0.88 16.95
CA GLY A 7 -10.26 0.42 16.70
C GLY A 7 -10.04 0.87 15.27
N LEU A 8 -11.09 1.37 14.63
CA LEU A 8 -10.96 1.97 13.29
C LEU A 8 -10.79 3.49 13.44
N ILE A 9 -9.68 4.03 12.97
CA ILE A 9 -9.46 5.46 12.89
C ILE A 9 -9.82 5.90 11.47
N GLY A 10 -11.04 6.42 11.35
CA GLY A 10 -11.68 6.81 10.09
C GLY A 10 -12.81 5.87 9.64
N ALA A 11 -14.00 6.45 9.43
CA ALA A 11 -15.14 5.79 8.80
C ALA A 11 -15.01 5.81 7.26
N THR A 12 -14.17 4.92 6.71
CA THR A 12 -13.63 5.05 5.35
C THR A 12 -14.11 3.97 4.38
N ILE A 13 -13.92 4.23 3.07
CA ILE A 13 -14.30 3.32 1.98
C ILE A 13 -13.47 2.03 2.02
N ILE A 14 -12.15 2.13 2.18
CA ILE A 14 -11.28 0.94 2.34
C ILE A 14 -11.66 0.13 3.59
N GLY A 15 -12.05 0.81 4.68
CA GLY A 15 -12.58 0.18 5.89
C GLY A 15 -13.79 -0.71 5.59
N ARG A 16 -14.79 -0.16 4.88
CA ARG A 16 -16.06 -0.86 4.60
C ARG A 16 -15.93 -1.96 3.56
N GLU A 17 -15.14 -1.73 2.51
CA GLU A 17 -15.05 -2.66 1.38
C GLU A 17 -14.19 -3.88 1.72
N TRP A 18 -13.15 -3.70 2.55
CA TRP A 18 -12.13 -4.73 2.73
C TRP A 18 -11.78 -4.99 4.19
N MET A 19 -11.39 -3.95 4.93
CA MET A 19 -10.68 -4.15 6.20
C MET A 19 -11.56 -4.63 7.35
N ILE A 20 -12.82 -4.21 7.42
CA ILE A 20 -13.76 -4.71 8.45
C ILE A 20 -13.91 -6.24 8.34
N ARG A 21 -14.12 -6.73 7.12
CA ARG A 21 -14.24 -8.16 6.86
C ARG A 21 -12.91 -8.87 7.12
N ALA A 22 -11.80 -8.35 6.60
CA ALA A 22 -10.48 -8.95 6.80
C ALA A 22 -10.10 -9.10 8.28
N ILE A 23 -10.40 -8.09 9.10
CA ILE A 23 -10.17 -8.13 10.55
C ILE A 23 -11.00 -9.24 11.21
N ARG A 24 -12.30 -9.31 10.92
CA ARG A 24 -13.21 -10.33 11.47
C ARG A 24 -12.82 -11.73 11.03
N ASP A 25 -12.56 -11.92 9.73
CA ASP A 25 -12.17 -13.20 9.12
C ASP A 25 -10.77 -13.66 9.59
N ALA A 26 -9.95 -12.77 10.14
CA ALA A 26 -8.67 -13.07 10.79
C ALA A 26 -8.79 -13.27 12.32
N GLY A 27 -10.01 -13.30 12.87
CA GLY A 27 -10.29 -13.53 14.30
C GLY A 27 -10.20 -12.28 15.19
N GLY A 28 -10.15 -11.08 14.61
CA GLY A 28 -10.23 -9.81 15.32
C GLY A 28 -11.67 -9.39 15.61
N THR A 29 -11.86 -8.55 16.63
CA THR A 29 -13.14 -7.92 16.97
C THR A 29 -13.00 -6.42 16.88
N ILE A 30 -13.86 -5.75 16.12
CA ILE A 30 -13.85 -4.29 15.99
C ILE A 30 -14.77 -3.71 17.05
N THR A 31 -14.24 -2.89 17.95
CA THR A 31 -14.98 -2.41 19.13
C THR A 31 -15.51 -0.99 18.98
N SER A 32 -14.78 -0.12 18.27
CA SER A 32 -15.19 1.26 18.05
C SER A 32 -14.63 1.83 16.74
N VAL A 33 -15.32 2.83 16.19
CA VAL A 33 -14.85 3.64 15.07
C VAL A 33 -14.75 5.11 15.48
N TYR A 34 -13.60 5.71 15.23
CA TYR A 34 -13.37 7.14 15.34
C TYR A 34 -13.72 7.84 14.03
N SER A 35 -14.49 8.92 14.11
CA SER A 35 -14.80 9.81 12.99
C SER A 35 -14.88 11.25 13.50
N THR A 36 -14.29 12.19 12.76
CA THR A 36 -14.43 13.63 13.05
C THR A 36 -15.85 14.17 12.88
N ASP A 37 -16.74 13.37 12.30
CA ASP A 37 -18.17 13.65 12.16
C ASP A 37 -18.96 12.58 12.91
N ALA A 38 -19.70 13.01 13.93
CA ALA A 38 -20.43 12.14 14.82
C ALA A 38 -21.55 11.36 14.11
N GLU A 39 -22.25 11.97 13.14
CA GLU A 39 -23.34 11.28 12.44
C GLU A 39 -22.80 10.27 11.44
N ARG A 40 -21.72 10.63 10.71
CA ARG A 40 -21.02 9.68 9.85
C ARG A 40 -20.50 8.48 10.64
N GLY A 41 -19.90 8.73 11.81
CA GLY A 41 -19.42 7.68 12.72
C GLY A 41 -20.54 6.75 13.18
N ARG A 42 -21.64 7.30 13.71
CA ARG A 42 -22.81 6.51 14.15
C ARG A 42 -23.42 5.70 13.02
N ARG A 43 -23.57 6.29 11.82
CA ARG A 43 -24.12 5.58 10.67
C ARG A 43 -23.21 4.42 10.25
N TYR A 44 -21.91 4.66 10.19
CA TYR A 44 -20.93 3.64 9.83
C TYR A 44 -20.90 2.50 10.85
N ALA A 45 -20.93 2.83 12.15
CA ALA A 45 -20.98 1.82 13.20
C ALA A 45 -22.24 0.96 13.12
N ARG A 46 -23.42 1.57 12.89
CA ARG A 46 -24.68 0.85 12.66
C ARG A 46 -24.64 -0.03 11.42
N GLU A 47 -24.08 0.45 10.31
CA GLU A 47 -24.03 -0.28 9.04
C GLU A 47 -23.19 -1.56 9.13
N PHE A 48 -22.13 -1.54 9.94
CA PHE A 48 -21.19 -2.66 10.05
C PHE A 48 -21.26 -3.41 11.38
N ASP A 49 -22.27 -3.17 12.21
CA ASP A 49 -22.40 -3.78 13.55
C ASP A 49 -21.14 -3.57 14.42
N ILE A 50 -20.62 -2.34 14.44
CA ILE A 50 -19.55 -1.93 15.35
C ILE A 50 -20.19 -1.39 16.62
N PRO A 51 -19.84 -1.89 17.82
CA PRO A 51 -20.53 -1.56 19.07
C PRO A 51 -20.58 -0.06 19.42
N ASP A 52 -19.55 0.69 19.05
CA ASP A 52 -19.40 2.09 19.43
C ASP A 52 -18.87 2.98 18.30
N SER A 53 -19.14 4.27 18.41
CA SER A 53 -18.55 5.30 17.56
C SER A 53 -18.24 6.55 18.37
N THR A 54 -17.06 7.12 18.19
CA THR A 54 -16.61 8.30 18.93
C THR A 54 -16.04 9.38 18.02
N THR A 55 -16.09 10.63 18.47
CA THR A 55 -15.36 11.76 17.88
C THR A 55 -14.10 12.12 18.67
N ASP A 56 -13.80 11.37 19.72
CA ASP A 56 -12.60 11.52 20.55
C ASP A 56 -11.68 10.31 20.33
N LEU A 57 -10.47 10.58 19.84
CA LEU A 57 -9.48 9.56 19.53
C LEU A 57 -8.99 8.87 20.81
N ASP A 58 -8.81 9.60 21.91
CA ASP A 58 -8.30 9.04 23.16
C ASP A 58 -9.30 8.02 23.76
N THR A 59 -10.59 8.31 23.68
CA THR A 59 -11.67 7.36 24.05
C THR A 59 -11.56 6.04 23.27
N LEU A 60 -11.28 6.08 21.96
CA LEU A 60 -11.08 4.87 21.16
C LEU A 60 -9.84 4.10 21.62
N LEU A 61 -8.73 4.81 21.85
CA LEU A 61 -7.44 4.21 22.20
C LEU A 61 -7.42 3.53 23.58
N GLN A 62 -8.35 3.84 24.48
CA GLN A 62 -8.44 3.19 25.80
C GLN A 62 -8.90 1.72 25.74
N ASN A 63 -9.64 1.33 24.70
CA ASN A 63 -10.43 0.09 24.70
C ASN A 63 -10.01 -0.93 23.62
N VAL A 64 -8.84 -0.74 23.01
CA VAL A 64 -8.35 -1.51 21.86
C VAL A 64 -6.94 -2.03 22.10
N ASP A 65 -6.57 -3.09 21.38
CA ASP A 65 -5.22 -3.66 21.35
C ASP A 65 -4.45 -3.16 20.11
N ALA A 66 -5.17 -2.97 18.99
CA ALA A 66 -4.63 -2.47 17.72
C ALA A 66 -5.56 -1.43 17.10
N VAL A 67 -5.00 -0.57 16.25
CA VAL A 67 -5.75 0.39 15.44
C VAL A 67 -5.48 0.19 13.95
N TYR A 68 -6.52 0.43 13.15
CA TYR A 68 -6.41 0.58 11.71
C TYR A 68 -6.62 2.05 11.33
N ILE A 69 -5.57 2.69 10.80
CA ILE A 69 -5.59 4.10 10.40
C ILE A 69 -5.84 4.17 8.89
N SER A 70 -6.91 4.85 8.49
CA SER A 70 -7.31 4.94 7.07
C SER A 70 -7.93 6.27 6.68
N THR A 71 -7.68 7.32 7.46
CA THR A 71 -8.11 8.69 7.17
C THR A 71 -7.42 9.26 5.93
N THR A 72 -7.52 10.57 5.71
CA THR A 72 -6.70 11.24 4.71
C THR A 72 -5.22 11.22 5.14
N ASN A 73 -4.32 11.21 4.16
CA ASN A 73 -2.89 10.94 4.38
C ASN A 73 -2.23 11.95 5.34
N ASP A 74 -2.71 13.19 5.37
CA ASP A 74 -2.23 14.27 6.24
C ASP A 74 -2.45 13.99 7.73
N ARG A 75 -3.37 13.08 8.07
CA ARG A 75 -3.72 12.76 9.46
C ARG A 75 -2.99 11.54 10.02
N HIS A 76 -2.47 10.67 9.14
CA HIS A 76 -1.82 9.42 9.54
C HIS A 76 -0.73 9.64 10.58
N HIS A 77 0.07 10.69 10.42
CA HIS A 77 1.15 11.04 11.35
C HIS A 77 0.65 11.24 12.78
N ALA A 78 -0.25 12.21 12.99
CA ALA A 78 -0.73 12.56 14.32
C ALA A 78 -1.48 11.40 15.00
N GLU A 79 -2.28 10.67 14.22
CA GLU A 79 -3.07 9.52 14.69
C GLU A 79 -2.19 8.33 15.07
N CYS A 80 -1.15 8.04 14.27
CA CYS A 80 -0.16 7.01 14.57
C CYS A 80 0.64 7.34 15.83
N LEU A 81 1.11 8.59 15.98
CA LEU A 81 1.81 9.01 17.19
C LEU A 81 0.91 8.90 18.44
N ALA A 82 -0.39 9.20 18.32
CA ALA A 82 -1.34 9.02 19.42
C ALA A 82 -1.50 7.54 19.79
N ALA A 83 -1.64 6.66 18.80
CA ALA A 83 -1.74 5.22 19.02
C ALA A 83 -0.47 4.63 19.66
N ALA A 84 0.71 5.03 19.18
CA ALA A 84 1.99 4.61 19.74
C ALA A 84 2.15 5.07 21.20
N ARG A 85 1.82 6.33 21.52
CA ARG A 85 1.82 6.83 22.91
C ARG A 85 0.87 6.05 23.82
N ALA A 86 -0.26 5.60 23.30
CA ALA A 86 -1.22 4.77 24.02
C ALA A 86 -0.81 3.28 24.09
N GLY A 87 0.34 2.89 23.51
CA GLY A 87 0.83 1.53 23.49
C GLY A 87 -0.04 0.59 22.65
N ARG A 88 -0.58 1.08 21.51
CA ARG A 88 -1.44 0.30 20.60
C ARG A 88 -0.68 -0.08 19.34
N HIS A 89 -0.89 -1.31 18.87
CA HIS A 89 -0.35 -1.75 17.59
C HIS A 89 -1.00 -1.00 16.43
N VAL A 90 -0.24 -0.70 15.39
CA VAL A 90 -0.69 0.16 14.29
C VAL A 90 -0.62 -0.56 12.95
N LEU A 91 -1.76 -0.70 12.28
CA LEU A 91 -1.82 -0.96 10.85
C LEU A 91 -2.25 0.34 10.16
N CYS A 92 -1.34 0.99 9.45
CA CYS A 92 -1.58 2.27 8.81
C CYS A 92 -1.74 2.10 7.29
N GLU A 93 -2.72 2.78 6.71
CA GLU A 93 -2.81 2.91 5.26
C GLU A 93 -1.60 3.61 4.66
N LYS A 94 -1.39 3.33 3.37
CA LYS A 94 -0.39 4.00 2.55
C LYS A 94 -0.97 5.28 1.92
N PRO A 95 -0.12 6.27 1.58
CA PRO A 95 1.25 6.43 2.08
C PRO A 95 1.26 6.63 3.59
N LEU A 96 2.37 6.26 4.26
CA LEU A 96 2.47 6.45 5.72
C LEU A 96 2.25 7.92 6.12
N ALA A 97 2.79 8.86 5.35
CA ALA A 97 2.58 10.28 5.54
C ALA A 97 2.74 11.03 4.20
N THR A 98 2.45 12.33 4.19
CA THR A 98 2.68 13.21 3.03
C THR A 98 4.11 13.75 2.96
N ARG A 99 4.86 13.65 4.08
CA ARG A 99 6.25 14.07 4.24
C ARG A 99 7.08 12.89 4.76
N TYR A 100 8.31 12.77 4.28
CA TYR A 100 9.19 11.68 4.68
C TYR A 100 9.52 11.70 6.18
N GLN A 101 9.87 12.87 6.71
CA GLN A 101 10.24 13.02 8.13
C GLN A 101 9.12 12.60 9.07
N ASP A 102 7.87 12.93 8.74
CA ASP A 102 6.70 12.54 9.51
C ASP A 102 6.55 11.01 9.53
N ALA A 103 6.78 10.33 8.40
CA ALA A 103 6.77 8.86 8.37
C ALA A 103 7.91 8.25 9.21
N VAL A 104 9.11 8.87 9.23
CA VAL A 104 10.23 8.46 10.10
C VAL A 104 9.83 8.56 11.57
N GLU A 105 9.20 9.67 11.96
CA GLU A 105 8.70 9.87 13.33
C GLU A 105 7.66 8.82 13.72
N MET A 106 6.76 8.42 12.81
CA MET A 106 5.78 7.35 13.05
C MET A 106 6.45 6.02 13.38
N VAL A 107 7.43 5.61 12.57
CA VAL A 107 8.14 4.34 12.74
C VAL A 107 8.92 4.36 14.05
N ALA A 108 9.70 5.42 14.29
CA ALA A 108 10.48 5.58 15.51
C ALA A 108 9.60 5.60 16.77
N ALA A 109 8.42 6.23 16.73
CA ALA A 109 7.50 6.25 17.86
C ALA A 109 6.93 4.86 18.18
N CYS A 110 6.56 4.08 17.15
CA CYS A 110 6.07 2.72 17.34
C CYS A 110 7.17 1.80 17.88
N GLU A 111 8.40 1.92 17.36
CA GLU A 111 9.57 1.20 17.87
C GLU A 111 9.86 1.54 19.34
N ALA A 112 9.87 2.84 19.69
CA ALA A 112 10.10 3.29 21.06
C ALA A 112 9.01 2.83 22.04
N ALA A 113 7.76 2.70 21.57
CA ALA A 113 6.66 2.17 22.36
C ALA A 113 6.64 0.63 22.43
N GLY A 114 7.51 -0.06 21.67
CA GLY A 114 7.53 -1.52 21.61
C GLY A 114 6.30 -2.13 20.94
N VAL A 115 5.61 -1.38 20.06
CA VAL A 115 4.39 -1.83 19.38
C VAL A 115 4.68 -2.20 17.93
N VAL A 116 4.05 -3.28 17.45
CA VAL A 116 4.07 -3.64 16.02
C VAL A 116 3.44 -2.54 15.17
N MET A 117 4.18 -2.07 14.15
CA MET A 117 3.69 -1.17 13.10
C MET A 117 3.78 -1.85 11.73
N ALA A 118 2.71 -1.74 10.96
CA ALA A 118 2.61 -2.23 9.60
C ALA A 118 2.04 -1.17 8.65
N THR A 119 2.47 -1.22 7.39
CA THR A 119 1.91 -0.41 6.30
C THR A 119 1.00 -1.29 5.46
N ASN A 120 -0.21 -0.84 5.12
CA ASN A 120 -1.18 -1.65 4.38
C ASN A 120 -0.92 -1.71 2.86
N HIS A 121 0.27 -2.16 2.48
CA HIS A 121 0.58 -2.48 1.08
C HIS A 121 -0.02 -3.83 0.69
N HIS A 122 -1.25 -3.80 0.19
CA HIS A 122 -2.02 -5.01 -0.07
C HIS A 122 -1.46 -5.86 -1.22
N LEU A 123 -0.86 -5.27 -2.27
CA LEU A 123 -0.45 -6.01 -3.47
C LEU A 123 0.62 -7.07 -3.19
N ARG A 124 1.57 -6.87 -2.28
CA ARG A 124 2.53 -7.92 -1.90
C ARG A 124 1.90 -9.15 -1.23
N ASN A 125 0.64 -9.05 -0.82
CA ASN A 125 -0.14 -10.19 -0.34
C ASN A 125 -0.73 -11.03 -1.48
N ALA A 126 -0.78 -10.55 -2.72
CA ALA A 126 -1.46 -11.26 -3.81
C ALA A 126 -0.74 -12.55 -4.22
N ALA A 127 -1.51 -13.59 -4.56
CA ALA A 127 -0.95 -14.87 -5.01
C ALA A 127 -0.09 -14.71 -6.28
N THR A 128 -0.52 -13.84 -7.20
CA THR A 128 0.22 -13.46 -8.41
C THR A 128 1.62 -12.92 -8.09
N HIS A 129 1.70 -11.98 -7.15
CA HIS A 129 2.94 -11.29 -6.80
C HIS A 129 3.87 -12.15 -5.95
N ARG A 130 3.32 -12.99 -5.06
CA ARG A 130 4.11 -14.02 -4.37
C ARG A 130 4.70 -15.02 -5.36
N ALA A 131 3.94 -15.47 -6.36
CA ALA A 131 4.45 -16.36 -7.39
C ALA A 131 5.57 -15.70 -8.22
N ILE A 132 5.45 -14.41 -8.58
CA ILE A 132 6.56 -13.69 -9.23
C ILE A 132 7.80 -13.68 -8.32
N ARG A 133 7.65 -13.34 -7.04
CA ARG A 133 8.75 -13.35 -6.09
C ARG A 133 9.42 -14.73 -6.00
N ASP A 134 8.64 -15.80 -5.91
CA ASP A 134 9.17 -17.16 -5.81
C ASP A 134 9.91 -17.58 -7.08
N VAL A 135 9.44 -17.16 -8.25
CA VAL A 135 10.10 -17.38 -9.55
C VAL A 135 11.43 -16.63 -9.64
N VAL A 136 11.47 -15.38 -9.20
CA VAL A 136 12.67 -14.53 -9.16
C VAL A 136 13.68 -15.12 -8.18
N ALA A 137 13.27 -15.35 -6.93
CA ALA A 137 14.12 -15.89 -5.87
C ALA A 137 14.61 -17.32 -6.17
N GLY A 138 13.79 -18.12 -6.85
CA GLY A 138 14.15 -19.46 -7.32
C GLY A 138 15.07 -19.48 -8.53
N GLY A 139 15.44 -18.33 -9.10
CA GLY A 139 16.37 -18.21 -10.22
C GLY A 139 15.82 -18.73 -11.56
N ARG A 140 14.51 -18.96 -11.66
CA ARG A 140 13.87 -19.55 -12.86
C ARG A 140 13.96 -18.65 -14.10
N ILE A 141 14.20 -17.36 -13.91
CA ILE A 141 14.44 -16.38 -14.99
C ILE A 141 15.92 -15.96 -15.09
N GLY A 142 16.83 -16.64 -14.39
CA GLY A 142 18.22 -16.21 -14.26
C GLY A 142 18.35 -14.90 -13.47
N ARG A 143 19.28 -14.04 -13.86
CA ARG A 143 19.47 -12.73 -13.20
C ARG A 143 18.42 -11.73 -13.71
N PRO A 144 17.61 -11.10 -12.84
CA PRO A 144 16.70 -10.02 -13.24
C PRO A 144 17.47 -8.85 -13.90
N LEU A 145 16.91 -8.31 -14.98
CA LEU A 145 17.49 -7.20 -15.76
C LEU A 145 16.55 -6.00 -15.83
N ALA A 146 15.25 -6.27 -15.98
CA ALA A 146 14.23 -5.23 -16.10
C ALA A 146 12.91 -5.67 -15.46
N ALA A 147 12.14 -4.70 -14.98
CA ALA A 147 10.77 -4.91 -14.55
C ALA A 147 9.82 -3.88 -15.18
N ARG A 148 8.54 -4.24 -15.31
CA ARG A 148 7.49 -3.35 -15.81
C ARG A 148 6.26 -3.48 -14.95
N ILE A 149 5.72 -2.34 -14.53
CA ILE A 149 4.39 -2.25 -13.92
C ILE A 149 3.50 -1.35 -14.78
N VAL A 150 2.28 -1.82 -15.00
CA VAL A 150 1.17 -1.03 -15.54
C VAL A 150 0.06 -1.06 -14.50
N HIS A 151 -0.19 0.07 -13.83
CA HIS A 151 -1.10 0.16 -12.70
C HIS A 151 -2.01 1.37 -12.81
N GLY A 152 -3.28 1.15 -13.12
CA GLY A 152 -4.22 2.26 -13.19
C GLY A 152 -5.56 1.82 -13.72
N GLY A 153 -6.35 2.81 -14.10
CA GLY A 153 -7.69 2.65 -14.62
C GLY A 153 -8.37 4.00 -14.69
N ALA A 154 -9.70 4.00 -14.84
CA ALA A 154 -10.47 5.19 -14.48
C ALA A 154 -10.69 5.20 -12.96
N LEU A 155 -10.22 6.25 -12.28
CA LEU A 155 -10.53 6.42 -10.85
C LEU A 155 -12.05 6.48 -10.69
N PRO A 156 -12.68 5.59 -9.90
CA PRO A 156 -14.12 5.57 -9.73
C PRO A 156 -14.67 6.92 -9.25
N ALA A 157 -15.83 7.33 -9.78
CA ALA A 157 -16.43 8.63 -9.49
C ALA A 157 -16.66 8.90 -8.00
N HIS A 158 -16.95 7.86 -7.22
CA HIS A 158 -17.16 7.97 -5.78
C HIS A 158 -15.86 8.26 -5.00
N LEU A 159 -14.68 8.18 -5.64
CA LEU A 159 -13.37 8.53 -5.11
C LEU A 159 -12.88 9.92 -5.58
N HIS A 160 -13.69 10.68 -6.34
CA HIS A 160 -13.36 12.02 -6.86
C HIS A 160 -13.41 13.14 -5.77
N GLY A 161 -12.67 12.91 -4.69
CA GLY A 161 -12.57 13.79 -3.54
C GLY A 161 -11.17 14.41 -3.41
N TRP A 162 -10.59 14.29 -2.21
CA TRP A 162 -9.29 14.88 -1.86
C TRP A 162 -8.17 14.45 -2.82
N ARG A 163 -8.20 13.21 -3.33
CA ARG A 163 -7.21 12.65 -4.28
C ARG A 163 -6.99 13.49 -5.54
N LEU A 164 -8.00 14.26 -5.96
CA LEU A 164 -7.98 15.06 -7.18
C LEU A 164 -7.91 16.57 -6.91
N LYS A 165 -7.92 17.00 -5.64
CA LYS A 165 -8.24 18.38 -5.25
C LYS A 165 -7.35 18.96 -4.16
N ASP A 166 -6.72 18.12 -3.33
CA ASP A 166 -6.05 18.59 -2.11
C ASP A 166 -4.60 18.08 -2.02
N VAL A 167 -3.67 18.90 -2.50
CA VAL A 167 -2.22 18.62 -2.44
C VAL A 167 -1.74 18.45 -1.01
N SER A 168 -2.34 19.14 -0.03
CA SER A 168 -1.94 19.04 1.38
C SER A 168 -2.28 17.67 1.96
N ALA A 169 -3.37 17.05 1.49
CA ALA A 169 -3.75 15.67 1.79
C ALA A 169 -2.99 14.63 0.94
N GLY A 170 -2.05 15.05 0.09
CA GLY A 170 -1.28 14.17 -0.78
C GLY A 170 -2.02 13.72 -2.03
N ALA A 171 -2.84 14.59 -2.62
CA ALA A 171 -3.46 14.37 -3.94
C ALA A 171 -2.42 14.04 -5.02
N GLY A 172 -2.90 13.35 -6.06
CA GLY A 172 -2.11 12.99 -7.24
C GLY A 172 -1.91 11.48 -7.40
N ALA A 173 -1.73 11.05 -8.65
CA ALA A 173 -1.55 9.63 -8.97
C ALA A 173 -0.26 9.06 -8.36
N ILE A 174 0.82 9.85 -8.28
CA ILE A 174 2.13 9.37 -7.82
C ILE A 174 2.07 8.92 -6.36
N LEU A 175 1.51 9.74 -5.46
CA LEU A 175 1.42 9.37 -4.05
C LEU A 175 0.42 8.24 -3.79
N ASP A 176 -0.62 8.09 -4.62
CA ASP A 176 -1.66 7.07 -4.40
C ASP A 176 -1.27 5.70 -4.98
N LEU A 177 -0.52 5.67 -6.09
CA LEU A 177 -0.20 4.46 -6.86
C LEU A 177 1.30 4.08 -6.81
N THR A 178 2.24 5.00 -7.06
CA THR A 178 3.69 4.69 -7.04
C THR A 178 4.15 4.05 -5.73
N VAL A 179 3.54 4.41 -4.59
CA VAL A 179 3.87 3.78 -3.30
C VAL A 179 3.56 2.28 -3.29
N HIS A 180 2.49 1.84 -3.95
CA HIS A 180 2.20 0.41 -4.11
C HIS A 180 3.18 -0.25 -5.07
N ASP A 181 3.52 0.43 -6.16
CA ASP A 181 4.36 -0.13 -7.22
C ASP A 181 5.81 -0.30 -6.75
N SER A 182 6.33 0.69 -6.04
CA SER A 182 7.65 0.64 -5.42
C SER A 182 7.74 -0.41 -4.33
N ASP A 183 6.70 -0.55 -3.50
CA ASP A 183 6.59 -1.62 -2.50
C ASP A 183 6.62 -3.01 -3.16
N LEU A 184 5.83 -3.19 -4.22
CA LEU A 184 5.72 -4.44 -4.95
C LEU A 184 7.04 -4.81 -5.66
N LEU A 185 7.70 -3.84 -6.30
CA LEU A 185 9.00 -4.05 -6.93
C LEU A 185 10.04 -4.51 -5.89
N ARG A 186 10.14 -3.82 -4.75
CA ARG A 186 11.05 -4.20 -3.66
C ARG A 186 10.76 -5.61 -3.16
N PHE A 187 9.49 -5.92 -2.92
CA PHE A 187 9.07 -7.23 -2.44
C PHE A 187 9.45 -8.36 -3.42
N ALA A 188 9.18 -8.17 -4.70
CA ALA A 188 9.37 -9.21 -5.71
C ALA A 188 10.82 -9.38 -6.14
N LEU A 189 11.59 -8.29 -6.17
CA LEU A 189 12.98 -8.27 -6.61
C LEU A 189 13.98 -8.50 -5.47
N ASP A 190 13.56 -8.30 -4.21
CA ASP A 190 14.43 -8.32 -3.02
C ASP A 190 15.63 -7.36 -3.19
N ASP A 191 15.36 -6.16 -3.70
CA ASP A 191 16.35 -5.15 -4.04
C ASP A 191 15.82 -3.74 -3.71
N GLU A 192 16.73 -2.78 -3.57
CA GLU A 192 16.42 -1.42 -3.11
C GLU A 192 16.51 -0.38 -4.24
N PRO A 193 15.50 0.51 -4.37
CA PRO A 193 15.51 1.58 -5.35
C PRO A 193 16.54 2.65 -4.97
N ARG A 194 17.15 3.26 -5.99
CA ARG A 194 18.22 4.26 -5.85
C ARG A 194 17.87 5.60 -6.47
N THR A 195 17.21 5.59 -7.62
CA THR A 195 16.93 6.81 -8.39
C THR A 195 15.59 6.67 -9.10
N ALA A 196 14.83 7.75 -9.20
CA ALA A 196 13.60 7.86 -9.99
C ALA A 196 13.75 8.94 -11.07
N MET A 197 13.29 8.65 -12.28
CA MET A 197 13.10 9.62 -13.37
C MET A 197 11.65 9.56 -13.84
N THR A 198 10.92 10.68 -13.77
CA THR A 198 9.46 10.67 -13.95
C THR A 198 9.00 11.78 -14.88
N LEU A 199 8.03 11.46 -15.73
CA LEU A 199 7.20 12.42 -16.43
C LEU A 199 5.76 12.26 -15.94
N ALA A 200 5.16 13.37 -15.50
CA ALA A 200 3.80 13.39 -15.01
C ALA A 200 2.88 14.19 -15.93
N GLN A 201 1.60 13.86 -15.90
CA GLN A 201 0.56 14.48 -16.69
C GLN A 201 -0.64 14.84 -15.80
N ASN A 202 -1.28 15.97 -16.11
CA ASN A 202 -2.68 16.22 -15.75
C ASN A 202 -3.52 16.13 -17.04
N GLY A 203 -4.32 15.07 -17.15
CA GLY A 203 -5.19 14.73 -18.27
C GLY A 203 -6.61 15.28 -18.13
N GLY A 204 -6.85 16.16 -17.16
CA GLY A 204 -8.12 16.87 -16.97
C GLY A 204 -9.07 16.22 -15.97
N LEU A 205 -8.68 15.14 -15.28
CA LEU A 205 -9.50 14.58 -14.20
C LEU A 205 -9.22 15.27 -12.86
N ALA A 206 -7.95 15.51 -12.56
CA ALA A 206 -7.54 16.25 -11.36
C ALA A 206 -7.55 17.77 -11.57
N GLN A 207 -7.61 18.55 -10.47
CA GLN A 207 -7.46 20.00 -10.55
C GLN A 207 -6.11 20.40 -11.18
N PRO A 208 -6.04 21.56 -11.86
CA PRO A 208 -4.79 22.02 -12.48
C PRO A 208 -3.62 22.00 -11.51
N GLY A 209 -2.48 21.44 -11.95
CA GLY A 209 -1.27 21.32 -11.13
C GLY A 209 -1.18 20.03 -10.30
N ILE A 210 -2.20 19.17 -10.31
CA ILE A 210 -2.17 17.84 -9.68
C ILE A 210 -2.08 16.79 -10.78
N GLU A 211 -1.11 15.89 -10.72
CA GLU A 211 -0.96 14.83 -11.71
C GLU A 211 -2.03 13.73 -11.56
N ASP A 212 -2.61 13.28 -12.66
CA ASP A 212 -3.57 12.16 -12.71
C ASP A 212 -3.07 10.98 -13.56
N ALA A 213 -1.85 11.08 -14.09
CA ALA A 213 -1.06 9.99 -14.64
C ALA A 213 0.44 10.29 -14.56
N ALA A 214 1.27 9.26 -14.48
CA ALA A 214 2.72 9.40 -14.55
C ALA A 214 3.38 8.15 -15.17
N MET A 215 4.55 8.36 -15.76
CA MET A 215 5.46 7.30 -16.16
C MET A 215 6.81 7.52 -15.48
N SER A 216 7.30 6.49 -14.80
CA SER A 216 8.53 6.55 -14.01
C SER A 216 9.50 5.44 -14.44
N THR A 217 10.79 5.75 -14.48
CA THR A 217 11.87 4.75 -14.51
C THR A 217 12.61 4.76 -13.18
N ILE A 218 12.70 3.60 -12.53
CA ILE A 218 13.36 3.41 -11.24
C ILE A 218 14.62 2.56 -11.44
N ALA A 219 15.76 3.07 -11.00
CA ALA A 219 17.01 2.30 -10.97
C ALA A 219 17.20 1.66 -9.59
N PHE A 220 17.64 0.40 -9.56
CA PHE A 220 17.85 -0.38 -8.33
C PHE A 220 19.34 -0.61 -8.02
N GLY A 221 19.63 -1.04 -6.79
CA GLY A 221 20.98 -1.33 -6.30
C GLY A 221 21.71 -2.39 -7.12
N SER A 222 21.01 -3.40 -7.64
CA SER A 222 21.60 -4.43 -8.51
C SER A 222 21.95 -3.95 -9.92
N GLY A 223 21.54 -2.73 -10.30
CA GLY A 223 21.61 -2.23 -11.67
C GLY A 223 20.39 -2.57 -12.53
N LEU A 224 19.39 -3.29 -11.99
CA LEU A 224 18.09 -3.46 -12.63
C LEU A 224 17.39 -2.11 -12.81
N ILE A 225 16.67 -1.96 -13.92
CA ILE A 225 15.78 -0.82 -14.17
C ILE A 225 14.32 -1.28 -14.24
N ALA A 226 13.43 -0.55 -13.60
CA ALA A 226 12.00 -0.82 -13.63
C ALA A 226 11.26 0.37 -14.27
N GLN A 227 10.28 0.09 -15.13
CA GLN A 227 9.35 1.11 -15.64
C GLN A 227 7.99 0.96 -14.96
N ILE A 228 7.37 2.07 -14.61
CA ILE A 228 6.05 2.13 -13.99
C ILE A 228 5.20 3.08 -14.83
N TYR A 229 4.00 2.65 -15.20
CA TYR A 229 2.95 3.53 -15.72
C TYR A 229 1.77 3.51 -14.77
N GLU A 230 1.36 4.70 -14.32
CA GLU A 230 0.23 4.88 -13.44
C GLU A 230 -0.77 5.92 -13.96
N SER A 231 -2.08 5.68 -13.73
CA SER A 231 -3.13 6.54 -14.30
C SER A 231 -4.49 6.40 -13.61
N PHE A 232 -5.16 7.53 -13.45
CA PHE A 232 -6.57 7.65 -13.08
C PHE A 232 -7.50 7.89 -14.28
N THR A 233 -6.94 8.00 -15.49
CA THR A 233 -7.61 8.53 -16.69
C THR A 233 -7.79 7.49 -17.80
N THR A 234 -7.44 6.22 -17.56
CA THR A 234 -7.39 5.17 -18.60
C THR A 234 -8.36 4.01 -18.32
N PRO A 235 -9.67 4.12 -18.64
CA PRO A 235 -10.71 3.16 -18.27
C PRO A 235 -10.55 1.73 -18.83
N PHE A 236 -9.87 1.57 -19.96
CA PHE A 236 -9.70 0.27 -20.64
C PHE A 236 -8.29 -0.30 -20.48
N LEU A 237 -7.54 0.21 -19.49
CA LEU A 237 -6.20 -0.28 -19.19
C LEU A 237 -6.27 -1.69 -18.61
N ARG A 238 -5.45 -2.60 -19.15
CA ARG A 238 -5.13 -3.87 -18.46
C ARG A 238 -3.90 -3.66 -17.62
N THR A 239 -3.96 -4.10 -16.36
CA THR A 239 -2.84 -3.99 -15.43
C THR A 239 -1.89 -5.16 -15.59
N SER A 240 -0.60 -4.95 -15.33
CA SER A 240 0.40 -6.02 -15.38
C SER A 240 1.58 -5.75 -14.47
N PHE A 241 2.26 -6.82 -14.09
CA PHE A 241 3.57 -6.79 -13.46
C PHE A 241 4.47 -7.84 -14.10
N GLU A 242 5.61 -7.41 -14.65
CA GLU A 242 6.52 -8.24 -15.43
C GLU A 242 7.94 -8.11 -14.88
N VAL A 243 8.67 -9.22 -14.82
CA VAL A 243 10.10 -9.25 -14.53
C VAL A 243 10.81 -10.06 -15.61
N HIS A 244 11.81 -9.45 -16.23
CA HIS A 244 12.59 -10.03 -17.33
C HIS A 244 14.02 -10.25 -16.86
N GLY A 245 14.50 -11.48 -16.99
CA GLY A 245 15.86 -11.89 -16.61
C GLY A 245 16.63 -12.54 -17.76
N THR A 246 17.86 -12.94 -17.48
CA THR A 246 18.78 -13.51 -18.48
C THR A 246 18.33 -14.86 -19.06
N ALA A 247 17.44 -15.59 -18.39
CA ALA A 247 17.01 -16.93 -18.80
C ALA A 247 15.48 -17.08 -18.93
N GLY A 248 14.72 -15.99 -18.73
CA GLY A 248 13.27 -16.04 -18.84
C GLY A 248 12.57 -14.75 -18.48
N SER A 249 11.26 -14.78 -18.50
CA SER A 249 10.40 -13.68 -18.06
C SER A 249 9.20 -14.22 -17.31
N VAL A 250 8.80 -13.56 -16.23
CA VAL A 250 7.56 -13.86 -15.52
C VAL A 250 6.63 -12.68 -15.64
N ILE A 251 5.40 -12.95 -16.09
CA ILE A 251 4.40 -11.94 -16.46
C ILE A 251 3.12 -12.22 -15.71
N ALA A 252 2.69 -11.29 -14.88
CA ALA A 252 1.35 -11.26 -14.31
C ALA A 252 0.44 -10.29 -15.08
N GLN A 253 -0.81 -10.68 -15.30
CA GLN A 253 -1.83 -9.86 -15.94
C GLN A 253 -3.06 -9.71 -15.04
N ASP A 254 -3.73 -8.56 -15.16
CA ASP A 254 -4.90 -8.16 -14.36
C ASP A 254 -4.66 -8.34 -12.85
N CYS A 255 -3.46 -7.98 -12.40
CA CYS A 255 -2.94 -8.34 -11.08
C CYS A 255 -2.82 -7.16 -10.09
N MET A 256 -3.07 -5.92 -10.53
CA MET A 256 -2.90 -4.73 -9.69
C MET A 256 -4.19 -4.26 -9.00
N SER A 257 -5.28 -5.05 -9.08
CA SER A 257 -6.55 -4.71 -8.43
C SER A 257 -6.54 -5.04 -6.93
N GLN A 258 -7.47 -4.46 -6.16
CA GLN A 258 -7.66 -4.81 -4.74
C GLN A 258 -8.29 -6.20 -4.53
N THR A 259 -8.86 -6.80 -5.58
CA THR A 259 -9.53 -8.11 -5.53
C THR A 259 -8.56 -9.23 -5.92
N PRO A 260 -8.60 -10.39 -5.24
CA PRO A 260 -7.91 -11.61 -5.67
C PRO A 260 -8.24 -11.98 -7.12
N GLY A 261 -7.21 -12.18 -7.93
CA GLY A 261 -7.38 -12.49 -9.35
C GLY A 261 -6.06 -12.49 -10.12
N GLY A 262 -6.17 -12.30 -11.43
CA GLY A 262 -5.05 -12.28 -12.36
C GLY A 262 -4.46 -13.65 -12.67
N THR A 263 -3.51 -13.66 -13.61
CA THR A 263 -2.77 -14.85 -14.03
C THR A 263 -1.27 -14.58 -13.92
N VAL A 264 -0.47 -15.65 -13.88
CA VAL A 264 1.00 -15.55 -13.99
C VAL A 264 1.48 -16.55 -15.03
N THR A 265 2.30 -16.08 -15.97
CA THR A 265 2.94 -16.89 -17.00
C THR A 265 4.44 -16.76 -16.89
N LEU A 266 5.14 -17.89 -16.82
CA LEU A 266 6.58 -17.97 -16.96
C LEU A 266 6.93 -18.31 -18.41
N ARG A 267 7.88 -17.59 -18.99
CA ARG A 267 8.44 -17.82 -20.32
C ARG A 267 9.92 -18.10 -20.22
N THR A 268 10.36 -19.22 -20.77
CA THR A 268 11.77 -19.63 -20.83
C THR A 268 12.07 -20.23 -22.21
N GLU A 269 13.30 -20.71 -22.42
CA GLU A 269 13.65 -21.48 -23.62
C GLU A 269 12.76 -22.73 -23.80
N ALA A 270 12.25 -23.30 -22.70
CA ALA A 270 11.35 -24.46 -22.74
C ALA A 270 9.90 -24.13 -23.18
N GLY A 271 9.56 -22.85 -23.35
CA GLY A 271 8.23 -22.38 -23.73
C GLY A 271 7.53 -21.55 -22.66
N GLU A 272 6.19 -21.46 -22.78
CA GLU A 272 5.33 -20.73 -21.83
C GLU A 272 4.61 -21.69 -20.88
N GLU A 273 4.60 -21.36 -19.59
CA GLU A 273 3.94 -22.10 -18.52
C GLU A 273 3.04 -21.15 -17.73
N SER A 274 1.75 -21.47 -17.61
CA SER A 274 0.86 -20.79 -16.66
C SER A 274 1.08 -21.35 -15.26
N LEU A 275 1.45 -20.50 -14.30
CA LEU A 275 1.71 -20.93 -12.94
C LEU A 275 0.38 -21.09 -12.17
N PRO A 276 0.21 -22.18 -11.40
CA PRO A 276 -0.94 -22.35 -10.54
C PRO A 276 -0.91 -21.33 -9.39
N LEU A 277 -2.08 -20.75 -9.07
CA LEU A 277 -2.22 -19.74 -8.02
C LEU A 277 -3.27 -20.16 -7.00
N GLU A 278 -2.87 -20.27 -5.75
CA GLU A 278 -3.81 -20.38 -4.63
C GLU A 278 -4.23 -18.98 -4.19
N GLN A 279 -5.37 -18.53 -4.72
CA GLN A 279 -5.93 -17.22 -4.44
C GLN A 279 -6.42 -17.16 -2.99
N GLU A 280 -6.12 -16.04 -2.34
CA GLU A 280 -6.49 -15.74 -0.96
C GLU A 280 -6.78 -14.24 -0.86
N ASP A 281 -7.69 -13.85 0.04
CA ASP A 281 -7.97 -12.43 0.29
C ASP A 281 -6.71 -11.71 0.80
N TYR A 282 -6.33 -10.63 0.10
CA TYR A 282 -5.08 -9.92 0.34
C TYR A 282 -5.04 -9.29 1.72
N TYR A 283 -6.16 -8.71 2.14
CA TYR A 283 -6.28 -7.99 3.39
C TYR A 283 -6.37 -8.97 4.56
N GLN A 284 -7.12 -10.07 4.42
CA GLN A 284 -7.19 -11.11 5.43
C GLN A 284 -5.80 -11.72 5.68
N ARG A 285 -5.02 -11.96 4.62
CA ARG A 285 -3.63 -12.40 4.74
C ARG A 285 -2.77 -11.38 5.48
N GLY A 286 -2.87 -10.10 5.09
CA GLY A 286 -2.15 -9.00 5.74
C GLY A 286 -2.46 -8.91 7.24
N VAL A 287 -3.74 -8.96 7.61
CA VAL A 287 -4.18 -8.93 9.02
C VAL A 287 -3.73 -10.18 9.77
N ARG A 288 -3.79 -11.37 9.17
CA ARG A 288 -3.28 -12.60 9.82
C ARG A 288 -1.79 -12.52 10.15
N ALA A 289 -0.98 -12.01 9.22
CA ALA A 289 0.44 -11.79 9.48
C ALA A 289 0.69 -10.71 10.55
N PHE A 290 -0.14 -9.67 10.59
CA PHE A 290 -0.07 -8.65 11.62
C PHE A 290 -0.43 -9.20 13.01
N HIS A 291 -1.50 -9.99 13.12
CA HIS A 291 -1.85 -10.71 14.36
C HIS A 291 -0.72 -11.65 14.81
N ALA A 292 -0.10 -12.39 13.89
CA ALA A 292 1.02 -13.27 14.19
C ALA A 292 2.23 -12.48 14.72
N ALA A 293 2.58 -11.35 14.08
CA ALA A 293 3.67 -10.49 14.53
C ALA A 293 3.45 -9.95 15.95
N ILE A 294 2.22 -9.56 16.29
CA ILE A 294 1.84 -9.13 17.64
C ILE A 294 2.00 -10.27 18.66
N ALA A 295 1.70 -11.51 18.25
CA ALA A 295 1.93 -12.70 19.06
C ALA A 295 3.42 -13.13 19.13
N GLY A 296 4.35 -12.33 18.61
CA GLY A 296 5.78 -12.63 18.58
C GLY A 296 6.20 -13.61 17.49
N GLN A 297 5.35 -13.85 16.48
CA GLN A 297 5.57 -14.81 15.41
C GLN A 297 5.78 -14.10 14.07
N GLY A 298 7.05 -13.97 13.66
CA GLY A 298 7.41 -13.36 12.39
C GLY A 298 7.26 -11.84 12.39
N ARG A 299 6.83 -11.29 11.25
CA ARG A 299 6.68 -9.85 11.01
C ARG A 299 5.44 -9.57 10.15
N PRO A 300 4.89 -8.35 10.18
CA PRO A 300 3.85 -7.96 9.23
C PRO A 300 4.33 -8.12 7.78
N VAL A 301 3.41 -8.34 6.84
CA VAL A 301 3.79 -8.54 5.42
C VAL A 301 4.48 -7.30 4.85
N ALA A 302 4.02 -6.09 5.19
CA ALA A 302 4.73 -4.82 4.98
C ALA A 302 4.90 -4.10 6.32
N THR A 303 6.14 -3.79 6.65
CA THR A 303 6.54 -3.12 7.89
C THR A 303 6.41 -1.59 7.79
N GLY A 304 6.64 -0.88 8.88
CA GLY A 304 6.82 0.58 8.83
C GLY A 304 7.99 0.99 7.92
N ALA A 305 9.11 0.27 7.95
CA ALA A 305 10.26 0.50 7.07
C ALA A 305 9.92 0.34 5.58
N ASP A 306 9.06 -0.62 5.22
CA ASP A 306 8.55 -0.74 3.85
C ASP A 306 7.76 0.50 3.43
N GLY A 307 6.94 1.02 4.34
CA GLY A 307 6.21 2.27 4.16
C GLY A 307 7.14 3.48 3.94
N LEU A 308 8.24 3.57 4.69
CA LEU A 308 9.26 4.62 4.50
C LEU A 308 9.84 4.60 3.09
N VAL A 309 10.31 3.44 2.63
CA VAL A 309 10.95 3.35 1.32
C VAL A 309 9.95 3.61 0.20
N SER A 310 8.73 3.07 0.30
CA SER A 310 7.69 3.34 -0.71
C SER A 310 7.35 4.82 -0.82
N LEU A 311 7.26 5.53 0.30
CA LEU A 311 7.06 6.98 0.33
C LEU A 311 8.27 7.71 -0.27
N ALA A 312 9.50 7.34 0.10
CA ALA A 312 10.72 7.95 -0.44
C ALA A 312 10.77 7.88 -1.97
N VAL A 313 10.38 6.74 -2.55
CA VAL A 313 10.32 6.56 -4.01
C VAL A 313 9.27 7.48 -4.64
N ALA A 314 8.06 7.52 -4.10
CA ALA A 314 7.00 8.40 -4.63
C ALA A 314 7.36 9.88 -4.50
N LEU A 315 8.03 10.28 -3.41
CA LEU A 315 8.55 11.64 -3.24
C LEU A 315 9.66 11.96 -4.25
N ALA A 316 10.55 11.02 -4.54
CA ALA A 316 11.59 11.19 -5.56
C ALA A 316 10.97 11.28 -6.97
N ALA A 317 9.99 10.44 -7.30
CA ALA A 317 9.26 10.48 -8.56
C ALA A 317 8.55 11.83 -8.77
N ARG A 318 7.87 12.34 -7.74
CA ARG A 318 7.22 13.66 -7.80
C ARG A 318 8.22 14.79 -7.99
N ARG A 319 9.32 14.82 -7.22
CA ARG A 319 10.40 15.80 -7.43
C ARG A 319 10.96 15.72 -8.84
N SER A 320 11.13 14.50 -9.37
CA SER A 320 11.67 14.29 -10.71
C SER A 320 10.75 14.85 -11.79
N ALA A 321 9.44 14.66 -11.64
CA ALA A 321 8.45 15.24 -12.53
C ALA A 321 8.47 16.78 -12.52
N GLU A 322 8.74 17.39 -11.37
CA GLU A 322 8.85 18.85 -11.23
C GLU A 322 10.17 19.39 -11.81
N THR A 323 11.30 18.71 -11.58
CA THR A 323 12.63 19.19 -11.94
C THR A 323 13.08 18.78 -13.34
N GLY A 324 12.44 17.75 -13.93
CA GLY A 324 12.86 17.11 -15.18
C GLY A 324 14.19 16.36 -15.08
N LYS A 325 14.63 16.02 -13.86
CA LYS A 325 15.92 15.37 -13.58
C LYS A 325 15.71 14.04 -12.87
N ALA A 326 16.69 13.17 -12.97
CA ALA A 326 16.74 11.95 -12.17
C ALA A 326 17.00 12.34 -10.70
N GLU A 327 16.13 11.91 -9.80
CA GLU A 327 16.16 12.24 -8.37
C GLU A 327 16.56 11.01 -7.54
N PRO A 328 17.49 11.16 -6.58
CA PRO A 328 17.83 10.06 -5.68
C PRO A 328 16.65 9.72 -4.76
N VAL A 329 16.49 8.43 -4.51
CA VAL A 329 15.61 7.91 -3.45
C VAL A 329 16.40 8.05 -2.14
N MET A 330 16.18 9.18 -1.47
CA MET A 330 16.85 9.46 -0.20
C MET A 330 16.09 8.78 0.95
N PRO A 331 16.80 8.05 1.83
CA PRO A 331 16.27 7.66 3.13
C PRO A 331 16.26 8.86 4.10
#